data_AF-A0AAY4A565-F1
#
_entry.id   AF-A0AAY4A565-F1
#
_cell.length_a   1.000
_cell.length_b   1.000
_cell.length_c   1.000
_cell.angle_alpha   90.00
_cell.angle_beta   90.00
_cell.angle_gamma   90.00
#
_symmetry.space_group_name_H-M   'P 1'
#
loop_
_entity.id
_entity.type
_entity.pdbx_description
1 polymer ?
#
loop_
_entity_poly.entity_id
_entity_poly.type
_entity_poly.pdbx_seq_one_letter_code
_entity_poly.pdbx_strand_id
1 'polypeptide(L)'
;MNCVCFSHSYFQAFRGTVKPYGAFNANDDANALQKAMKGLGTDEDTIMKLLTARSNVQRQQIKAAYKTLFGKDLVDHLKSELGGKFESLIVGLMTAPIAYDAELLRHAIKGAGTDEKVLIEILASRTPDQVKEIIATYKNMYDHDLEHDVTGDTGGHFRRMLVILLQGTIESDAKVESDIKLFCMFQALFAAGEQKFGTDEEQFITILGNRSAAHLQRVFAAYMKLSGFEIEESIQRETSGSLEKILLAVVKCARSVPAYFAECLYHSMKGAGTDDETLIRIMVTRSEVDMLDIRKEFRRMFATSLHAMIKGDTAGDYRKCLLLLSMSFYVTDMLLLTVHSFCETVAGNLHFCFVNILLGTDEDTIMKLLTARSNVQRQQIKAAYKTLFGKDLVDHLKSELGGKFESLIVGLMTAPIAYDAELLRHAIKGAGTDEKVLIEILASRTPDQVKEIIATYKNMYDHDLEHDVTGDTGGHFRRMLVILLQVRPHLIIKCARSVPAYFAECLYHSMKGAGTDDETLIRIMVTRSEVDMLDIRKEFRRMFATSLHAMIKGDTSGDYRKCLLLLCGGED
;
A
#
# COMPACT_ATOMS: atom_id res chain seq x y z
N MET A 1 9.31 53.49 -3.74
CA MET A 1 10.23 52.44 -4.22
C MET A 1 10.84 51.78 -3.01
N ASN A 2 10.48 50.52 -2.75
CA ASN A 2 11.31 49.52 -2.08
C ASN A 2 10.64 48.16 -2.30
N CYS A 3 11.11 47.52 -3.36
CA CYS A 3 10.74 46.18 -3.78
C CYS A 3 11.55 45.21 -2.93
N VAL A 4 10.91 44.45 -2.03
CA VAL A 4 11.57 43.35 -1.34
C VAL A 4 11.34 42.10 -2.19
N CYS A 5 12.42 41.64 -2.80
CA CYS A 5 12.48 40.42 -3.60
C CYS A 5 12.17 39.20 -2.72
N PHE A 6 11.08 38.50 -3.02
CA PHE A 6 10.89 37.11 -2.59
C PHE A 6 11.79 36.22 -3.46
N SER A 7 12.96 35.87 -2.92
CA SER A 7 13.86 34.88 -3.52
C SER A 7 13.31 33.47 -3.29
N HIS A 8 12.82 32.86 -4.38
CA HIS A 8 12.79 31.42 -4.69
C HIS A 8 13.04 30.45 -3.50
N SER A 9 11.99 30.15 -2.75
CA SER A 9 11.85 28.88 -2.04
C SER A 9 10.83 28.02 -2.79
N TYR A 10 11.25 26.82 -3.17
CA TYR A 10 10.40 25.81 -3.83
C TYR A 10 9.09 25.63 -3.06
N PHE A 11 7.94 25.90 -3.69
CA PHE A 11 6.62 25.56 -3.16
C PHE A 11 6.58 24.03 -2.95
N GLN A 12 6.76 23.57 -1.72
CA GLN A 12 6.50 22.18 -1.36
C GLN A 12 4.97 21.98 -1.46
N ALA A 13 4.52 21.26 -2.49
CA ALA A 13 3.10 21.07 -2.76
C ALA A 13 2.43 20.37 -1.57
N PHE A 14 1.34 20.94 -1.05
CA PHE A 14 0.53 20.34 0.01
C PHE A 14 0.15 18.88 -0.32
N ARG A 15 0.53 17.92 0.55
CA ARG A 15 0.39 16.47 0.33
C ARG A 15 -0.78 15.82 1.08
N GLY A 16 -1.57 16.61 1.82
CA GLY A 16 -2.83 16.17 2.39
C GLY A 16 -3.96 16.05 1.35
N THR A 17 -4.96 15.23 1.65
CA THR A 17 -6.20 15.06 0.89
C THR A 17 -7.24 16.13 1.24
N VAL A 18 -7.32 16.49 2.52
CA VAL A 18 -8.18 17.57 3.04
C VAL A 18 -7.42 18.89 2.97
N LYS A 19 -8.03 19.92 2.36
CA LYS A 19 -7.41 21.23 2.14
C LYS A 19 -8.30 22.33 2.71
N PRO A 20 -7.75 23.51 3.05
CA PRO A 20 -8.56 24.68 3.37
C PRO A 20 -9.54 24.98 2.22
N TYR A 21 -10.82 25.11 2.56
CA TYR A 21 -11.86 25.46 1.60
C TYR A 21 -11.79 26.96 1.26
N GLY A 22 -11.70 27.30 -0.03
CA GLY A 22 -11.44 28.68 -0.47
C GLY A 22 -12.59 29.64 -0.19
N ALA A 23 -13.84 29.21 -0.38
CA ALA A 23 -15.05 30.03 -0.15
C ALA A 23 -15.64 29.80 1.25
N PHE A 24 -14.79 29.76 2.26
CA PHE A 24 -15.17 29.38 3.63
C PHE A 24 -15.90 30.49 4.39
N ASN A 25 -17.01 30.13 5.03
CA ASN A 25 -17.72 30.94 6.01
C ASN A 25 -18.16 30.06 7.19
N ALA A 26 -17.57 30.30 8.36
CA ALA A 26 -17.84 29.51 9.57
C ALA A 26 -19.30 29.57 10.03
N ASN A 27 -19.99 30.71 9.83
CA ASN A 27 -21.39 30.86 10.23
C ASN A 27 -22.32 30.07 9.31
N ASP A 28 -22.05 30.05 8.01
CA ASP A 28 -22.86 29.30 7.04
C ASP A 28 -22.71 27.80 7.28
N ASP A 29 -21.48 27.34 7.50
CA ASP A 29 -21.19 25.95 7.83
C ASP A 29 -21.82 25.54 9.18
N ALA A 30 -21.77 26.42 10.20
CA ALA A 30 -22.44 26.18 11.48
C ALA A 30 -23.96 26.07 11.33
N ASN A 31 -24.59 26.92 10.50
CA ASN A 31 -26.01 26.83 10.17
C ASN A 31 -26.35 25.54 9.42
N ALA A 32 -25.50 25.11 8.49
CA ALA A 32 -25.68 23.86 7.76
C ALA A 32 -25.63 22.64 8.70
N LEU A 33 -24.66 22.60 9.62
CA LEU A 33 -24.57 21.55 10.63
C LEU A 33 -25.77 21.58 11.60
N GLN A 34 -26.22 22.76 12.04
CA GLN A 34 -27.42 22.87 12.88
C GLN A 34 -28.67 22.35 12.16
N LYS A 35 -28.78 22.60 10.86
CA LYS A 35 -29.89 22.09 10.05
C LYS A 35 -29.83 20.57 9.89
N ALA A 36 -28.64 20.02 9.64
CA ALA A 36 -28.41 18.59 9.50
C ALA A 36 -28.74 17.79 10.78
N MET A 37 -28.61 18.43 11.95
CA MET A 37 -28.89 17.85 13.27
C MET A 37 -30.26 18.28 13.85
N LYS A 38 -31.18 18.81 13.02
CA LYS A 38 -32.49 19.31 13.50
C LYS A 38 -33.62 18.43 12.98
N GLY A 39 -34.39 17.85 13.91
CA GLY A 39 -35.61 17.11 13.60
C GLY A 39 -35.57 15.70 14.17
N LEU A 40 -36.37 14.80 13.60
CA LEU A 40 -36.24 13.36 13.88
C LEU A 40 -35.21 12.77 12.92
N GLY A 41 -34.10 12.26 13.47
CA GLY A 41 -32.96 11.74 12.71
C GLY A 41 -31.92 12.81 12.38
N THR A 42 -30.80 12.35 11.82
CA THR A 42 -29.61 13.15 11.50
C THR A 42 -29.33 13.04 9.99
N ASP A 43 -28.81 14.10 9.37
CA ASP A 43 -28.29 14.05 8.00
C ASP A 43 -26.77 13.84 8.02
N GLU A 44 -26.35 12.59 8.19
CA GLU A 44 -24.94 12.19 8.29
C GLU A 44 -24.14 12.52 7.02
N ASP A 45 -24.78 12.47 5.85
CA ASP A 45 -24.17 12.78 4.56
C ASP A 45 -23.77 14.26 4.49
N THR A 46 -24.64 15.19 4.92
CA THR A 46 -24.29 16.60 4.99
C THR A 46 -23.17 16.85 6.01
N ILE A 47 -23.25 16.24 7.19
CA ILE A 47 -22.23 16.39 8.24
C ILE A 47 -20.86 15.94 7.72
N MET A 48 -20.77 14.73 7.15
CA MET A 48 -19.48 14.21 6.68
C MET A 48 -18.95 14.99 5.49
N LYS A 49 -19.78 15.34 4.48
CA LYS A 49 -19.33 16.06 3.29
C LYS A 49 -18.79 17.43 3.64
N LEU A 50 -19.43 18.12 4.60
CA LEU A 50 -18.97 19.41 5.07
C LEU A 50 -17.66 19.25 5.85
N LEU A 51 -17.64 18.42 6.90
CA LEU A 51 -16.49 18.35 7.80
C LEU A 51 -15.24 17.80 7.09
N THR A 52 -15.38 16.81 6.23
CA THR A 52 -14.24 16.27 5.44
C THR A 52 -13.75 17.23 4.34
N ALA A 53 -14.51 18.28 4.01
CA ALA A 53 -14.12 19.32 3.05
C ALA A 53 -13.54 20.60 3.71
N ARG A 54 -13.38 20.61 5.04
CA ARG A 54 -12.83 21.73 5.80
C ARG A 54 -11.55 21.30 6.49
N SER A 55 -10.52 22.15 6.44
CA SER A 55 -9.31 21.92 7.24
C SER A 55 -9.63 21.99 8.73
N ASN A 56 -8.79 21.40 9.57
CA ASN A 56 -9.00 21.41 11.01
C ASN A 56 -9.08 22.83 11.57
N VAL A 57 -8.25 23.75 11.06
CA VAL A 57 -8.32 25.18 11.40
C VAL A 57 -9.72 25.76 11.12
N GLN A 58 -10.31 25.43 9.98
CA GLN A 58 -11.67 25.84 9.65
C GLN A 58 -12.72 25.15 10.54
N ARG A 59 -12.52 23.87 10.89
CA ARG A 59 -13.39 23.17 11.86
C ARG A 59 -13.37 23.82 13.24
N GLN A 60 -12.21 24.32 13.70
CA GLN A 60 -12.14 25.10 14.95
C GLN A 60 -12.93 26.40 14.86
N GLN A 61 -12.87 27.09 13.71
CA GLN A 61 -13.67 28.30 13.47
C GLN A 61 -15.17 27.99 13.43
N ILE A 62 -15.58 26.88 12.82
CA ILE A 62 -16.97 26.40 12.82
C ILE A 62 -17.42 26.10 14.26
N LYS A 63 -16.59 25.44 15.08
CA LYS A 63 -16.90 25.16 16.49
C LYS A 63 -17.18 26.45 17.27
N ALA A 64 -16.34 27.47 17.09
CA ALA A 64 -16.53 28.78 17.73
C ALA A 64 -17.79 29.51 17.24
N ALA A 65 -18.04 29.51 15.92
CA ALA A 65 -19.23 30.10 15.31
C ALA A 65 -20.52 29.42 15.80
N TYR A 66 -20.52 28.09 15.85
CA TYR A 66 -21.64 27.28 16.32
C TYR A 66 -22.01 27.60 17.78
N LYS A 67 -21.00 27.73 18.66
CA LYS A 67 -21.20 28.14 20.05
C LYS A 67 -21.81 29.55 20.15
N THR A 68 -21.36 30.48 19.31
CA THR A 68 -21.85 31.86 19.29
C THR A 68 -23.29 31.96 18.79
N LEU A 69 -23.62 31.24 17.71
CA LEU A 69 -24.93 31.30 17.06
C LEU A 69 -26.03 30.54 17.82
N PHE A 70 -25.69 29.40 18.43
CA PHE A 70 -26.68 28.48 19.01
C PHE A 70 -26.52 28.25 20.51
N GLY A 71 -25.45 28.77 21.13
CA GLY A 71 -25.18 28.59 22.57
C GLY A 71 -24.74 27.17 22.96
N LYS A 72 -24.66 26.23 22.02
CA LYS A 72 -24.33 24.81 22.22
C LYS A 72 -22.87 24.51 21.85
N ASP A 73 -22.25 23.54 22.52
CA ASP A 73 -20.97 23.00 22.02
C ASP A 73 -21.24 22.09 20.82
N LEU A 74 -20.50 22.30 19.73
CA LEU A 74 -20.70 21.55 18.49
C LEU A 74 -20.30 20.08 18.63
N VAL A 75 -19.22 19.79 19.37
CA VAL A 75 -18.74 18.41 19.51
C VAL A 75 -19.71 17.61 20.38
N ASP A 76 -20.21 18.19 21.48
CA ASP A 76 -21.21 17.54 22.33
C ASP A 76 -22.52 17.27 21.56
N HIS A 77 -22.94 18.20 20.70
CA HIS A 77 -24.13 18.00 19.87
C HIS A 77 -23.90 16.93 18.78
N LEU A 78 -22.73 16.91 18.13
CA LEU A 78 -22.39 15.83 17.20
C LEU A 78 -22.40 14.47 17.90
N LYS A 79 -21.90 14.37 19.14
CA LYS A 79 -21.93 13.14 19.94
C LYS A 79 -23.35 12.71 20.32
N SER A 80 -24.30 13.63 20.47
CA SER A 80 -25.69 13.26 20.77
C SER A 80 -26.44 12.74 19.54
N GLU A 81 -26.02 13.16 18.34
CA GLU A 81 -26.68 12.83 17.06
C GLU A 81 -26.03 11.66 16.30
N LEU A 82 -24.77 11.36 16.59
CA LEU A 82 -23.99 10.31 15.94
C LEU A 82 -23.74 9.14 16.90
N GLY A 83 -23.33 7.99 16.36
CA GLY A 83 -22.98 6.83 17.18
C GLY A 83 -21.83 6.00 16.63
N GLY A 84 -21.18 5.26 17.53
CA GLY A 84 -20.19 4.24 17.21
C GLY A 84 -18.96 4.78 16.48
N LYS A 85 -18.42 4.01 15.53
CA LYS A 85 -17.17 4.34 14.81
C LYS A 85 -17.25 5.63 14.00
N PHE A 86 -18.45 5.96 13.50
CA PHE A 86 -18.65 7.21 12.76
C PHE A 86 -18.57 8.43 13.68
N GLU A 87 -19.15 8.34 14.88
CA GLU A 87 -19.00 9.37 15.93
C GLU A 87 -17.52 9.56 16.29
N SER A 88 -16.80 8.48 16.60
CA SER A 88 -15.36 8.55 16.95
C SER A 88 -14.53 9.24 15.88
N LEU A 89 -14.79 8.92 14.60
CA LEU A 89 -14.11 9.53 13.46
C LEU A 89 -14.41 11.04 13.35
N ILE A 90 -15.69 11.44 13.44
CA ILE A 90 -16.09 12.85 13.35
C ILE A 90 -15.54 13.66 14.53
N VAL A 91 -15.59 13.11 15.75
CA VAL A 91 -15.03 13.75 16.95
C VAL A 91 -13.52 13.95 16.78
N GLY A 92 -12.79 12.93 16.32
CA GLY A 92 -11.36 13.04 16.04
C GLY A 92 -11.04 14.12 14.99
N LEU A 93 -11.84 14.23 13.94
CA LEU A 93 -11.71 15.29 12.94
C LEU A 93 -11.93 16.70 13.51
N MET A 94 -12.75 16.84 14.55
CA MET A 94 -13.08 18.11 15.21
C MET A 94 -12.06 18.52 16.30
N THR A 95 -11.23 17.59 16.79
CA THR A 95 -10.19 17.89 17.77
C THR A 95 -8.96 18.48 17.09
N ALA A 96 -8.32 19.49 17.70
CA ALA A 96 -7.09 20.08 17.15
C ALA A 96 -5.96 19.02 17.09
N PRO A 97 -5.09 18.99 16.07
CA PRO A 97 -4.20 17.83 15.85
C PRO A 97 -3.30 17.47 17.04
N ILE A 98 -2.65 18.47 17.65
CA ILE A 98 -1.79 18.26 18.82
C ILE A 98 -2.59 17.84 20.06
N ALA A 99 -3.79 18.40 20.25
CA ALA A 99 -4.68 18.01 21.34
C ALA A 99 -5.19 16.57 21.16
N TYR A 100 -5.44 16.15 19.92
CA TYR A 100 -5.86 14.78 19.60
C TYR A 100 -4.73 13.78 19.89
N ASP A 101 -3.49 14.09 19.52
CA ASP A 101 -2.33 13.26 19.90
C ASP A 101 -2.19 13.17 21.44
N ALA A 102 -2.36 14.27 22.17
CA ALA A 102 -2.32 14.27 23.64
C ALA A 102 -3.48 13.45 24.27
N GLU A 103 -4.69 13.52 23.71
CA GLU A 103 -5.82 12.66 24.09
C GLU A 103 -5.52 11.18 23.84
N LEU A 104 -4.98 10.83 22.68
CA LEU A 104 -4.63 9.45 22.33
C LEU A 104 -3.57 8.87 23.27
N LEU A 105 -2.52 9.65 23.58
CA LEU A 105 -1.50 9.24 24.55
C LEU A 105 -2.10 9.09 25.96
N ARG A 106 -3.00 9.99 26.37
CA ARG A 106 -3.68 9.86 27.67
C ARG A 106 -4.50 8.56 27.74
N HIS A 107 -5.26 8.25 26.70
CA HIS A 107 -6.04 7.01 26.66
C HIS A 107 -5.16 5.75 26.59
N ALA A 108 -4.00 5.83 25.91
CA ALA A 108 -3.07 4.71 25.83
C ALA A 108 -2.41 4.37 27.17
N ILE A 109 -2.27 5.34 28.07
CA ILE A 109 -1.64 5.17 29.39
C ILE A 109 -2.67 4.99 30.50
N LYS A 110 -3.85 5.61 30.38
CA LYS A 110 -4.85 5.63 31.46
C LYS A 110 -5.71 4.38 31.42
N GLY A 111 -5.50 3.47 32.37
CA GLY A 111 -6.41 2.34 32.60
C GLY A 111 -5.68 1.13 33.15
N ALA A 112 -6.31 -0.04 33.02
CA ALA A 112 -5.63 -1.30 33.26
C ALA A 112 -4.95 -1.74 31.96
N GLY A 113 -3.61 -1.77 31.98
CA GLY A 113 -2.80 -2.06 30.79
C GLY A 113 -2.47 -0.81 29.98
N THR A 114 -1.56 -0.97 29.03
CA THR A 114 -1.00 0.11 28.21
C THR A 114 -1.23 -0.22 26.74
N ASP A 115 -1.70 0.73 25.93
CA ASP A 115 -1.72 0.56 24.47
C ASP A 115 -0.36 0.97 23.89
N GLU A 116 0.57 0.03 23.82
CA GLU A 116 1.90 0.31 23.29
C GLU A 116 1.88 0.67 21.81
N LYS A 117 0.87 0.24 21.03
CA LYS A 117 0.78 0.57 19.60
C LYS A 117 0.62 2.08 19.41
N VAL A 118 -0.26 2.71 20.20
CA VAL A 118 -0.49 4.16 20.14
C VAL A 118 0.76 4.94 20.55
N LEU A 119 1.41 4.53 21.64
CA LEU A 119 2.67 5.14 22.09
C LEU A 119 3.75 5.08 20.99
N ILE A 120 3.92 3.90 20.39
CA ILE A 120 4.91 3.66 19.34
C ILE A 120 4.59 4.51 18.10
N GLU A 121 3.35 4.46 17.61
CA GLU A 121 2.95 5.15 16.38
C GLU A 121 3.13 6.65 16.49
N ILE A 122 2.69 7.26 17.59
CA ILE A 122 2.79 8.72 17.79
C ILE A 122 4.25 9.10 17.97
N LEU A 123 4.96 8.53 18.96
CA LEU A 123 6.31 9.00 19.29
C LEU A 123 7.36 8.68 18.24
N ALA A 124 7.20 7.62 17.44
CA ALA A 124 8.13 7.31 16.36
C ALA A 124 7.89 8.14 15.08
N SER A 125 6.70 8.72 14.89
CA SER A 125 6.32 9.39 13.63
C SER A 125 6.23 10.91 13.72
N ARG A 126 6.06 11.47 14.93
CA ARG A 126 5.98 12.93 15.13
C ARG A 126 7.37 13.56 15.10
N THR A 127 7.45 14.78 14.59
CA THR A 127 8.70 15.54 14.60
C THR A 127 9.03 16.00 16.03
N PRO A 128 10.30 16.34 16.33
CA PRO A 128 10.66 16.88 17.63
C PRO A 128 9.83 18.08 18.08
N ASP A 129 9.48 18.97 17.14
CA ASP A 129 8.66 20.15 17.46
C ASP A 129 7.21 19.76 17.77
N GLN A 130 6.65 18.80 17.02
CA GLN A 130 5.33 18.24 17.35
C GLN A 130 5.33 17.56 18.72
N VAL A 131 6.37 16.80 19.06
CA VAL A 131 6.49 16.14 20.37
C VAL A 131 6.54 17.17 21.51
N LYS A 132 7.30 18.26 21.36
CA LYS A 132 7.32 19.36 22.35
C LYS A 132 5.93 20.00 22.52
N GLU A 133 5.22 20.24 21.42
CA GLU A 133 3.86 20.78 21.46
C GLU A 133 2.87 19.81 22.12
N ILE A 134 3.01 18.50 21.88
CA ILE A 134 2.21 17.45 22.52
C ILE A 134 2.45 17.45 24.03
N ILE A 135 3.71 17.48 24.49
CA ILE A 135 4.05 17.51 25.92
C ILE A 135 3.43 18.73 26.61
N ALA A 136 3.60 19.92 26.01
CA ALA A 136 3.02 21.15 26.55
C ALA A 136 1.48 21.09 26.59
N THR A 137 0.86 20.58 25.52
CA THR A 137 -0.59 20.44 25.43
C THR A 137 -1.14 19.43 26.43
N TYR A 138 -0.48 18.28 26.60
CA TYR A 138 -0.83 17.27 27.58
C TYR A 138 -0.79 17.83 29.00
N LYS A 139 0.26 18.58 29.35
CA LYS A 139 0.36 19.26 30.65
C LYS A 139 -0.76 20.26 30.86
N ASN A 140 -1.11 21.05 29.84
CA ASN A 140 -2.20 22.02 29.93
C ASN A 140 -3.59 21.35 30.06
N MET A 141 -3.83 20.23 29.37
CA MET A 141 -5.13 19.56 29.35
C MET A 141 -5.39 18.74 30.62
N TYR A 142 -4.36 18.13 31.19
CA TYR A 142 -4.51 17.15 32.28
C TYR A 142 -3.83 17.56 33.58
N ASP A 143 -2.97 18.58 33.59
CA ASP A 143 -2.07 18.91 34.70
C ASP A 143 -1.11 17.76 35.08
N HIS A 144 -0.87 16.83 34.16
CA HIS A 144 0.08 15.72 34.32
C HIS A 144 1.33 15.90 33.47
N ASP A 145 2.44 15.31 33.89
CA ASP A 145 3.67 15.24 33.10
C ASP A 145 3.67 13.98 32.24
N LEU A 146 3.77 14.15 30.91
CA LEU A 146 3.66 13.04 29.96
C LEU A 146 4.82 12.05 30.09
N GLU A 147 6.05 12.51 30.34
CA GLU A 147 7.20 11.63 30.51
C GLU A 147 7.08 10.79 31.78
N HIS A 148 6.65 11.41 32.88
CA HIS A 148 6.34 10.73 34.13
C HIS A 148 5.23 9.68 33.95
N ASP A 149 4.13 10.04 33.29
CA ASP A 149 3.03 9.11 33.03
C ASP A 149 3.49 7.92 32.15
N VAL A 150 4.27 8.17 31.09
CA VAL A 150 4.83 7.09 30.23
C VAL A 150 5.81 6.22 31.01
N THR A 151 6.68 6.80 31.82
CA THR A 151 7.68 6.03 32.59
C THR A 151 7.08 5.21 33.72
N GLY A 152 5.95 5.66 34.29
CA GLY A 152 5.18 4.94 35.29
C GLY A 152 4.48 3.69 34.74
N ASP A 153 4.07 3.72 33.46
CA ASP A 153 3.28 2.66 32.83
C ASP A 153 4.13 1.71 31.96
N THR A 154 5.42 2.04 31.72
CA THR A 154 6.31 1.25 30.87
C THR A 154 7.58 0.80 31.58
N GLY A 155 8.24 -0.25 31.06
CA GLY A 155 9.42 -0.86 31.66
C GLY A 155 10.58 -1.10 30.70
N GLY A 156 11.76 -1.34 31.28
CA GLY A 156 12.94 -1.82 30.57
C GLY A 156 13.42 -0.93 29.41
N HIS A 157 13.94 -1.58 28.36
CA HIS A 157 14.45 -0.96 27.15
C HIS A 157 13.38 -0.22 26.34
N PHE A 158 12.13 -0.71 26.37
CA PHE A 158 10.99 -0.05 25.73
C PHE A 158 10.74 1.34 26.32
N ARG A 159 10.66 1.45 27.65
CA ARG A 159 10.57 2.74 28.36
C ARG A 159 11.71 3.68 27.97
N ARG A 160 12.95 3.17 27.95
CA ARG A 160 14.13 3.98 27.64
C ARG A 160 14.04 4.60 26.24
N MET A 161 13.58 3.82 25.25
CA MET A 161 13.40 4.33 23.89
C MET A 161 12.28 5.39 23.82
N LEU A 162 11.16 5.19 24.51
CA LEU A 162 10.06 6.17 24.57
C LEU A 162 10.52 7.50 25.18
N VAL A 163 11.31 7.46 26.26
CA VAL A 163 11.87 8.67 26.88
C VAL A 163 12.79 9.43 25.92
N ILE A 164 13.63 8.73 25.16
CA ILE A 164 14.50 9.38 24.15
C ILE A 164 13.66 10.07 23.07
N LEU A 165 12.60 9.43 22.58
CA LEU A 165 11.69 10.02 21.60
C LEU A 165 10.95 11.24 22.17
N LEU A 166 10.54 11.21 23.44
CA LEU A 166 9.91 12.33 24.14
C LEU A 166 10.85 13.52 24.31
N GLN A 167 12.12 13.28 24.59
CA GLN A 167 13.13 14.34 24.74
C GLN A 167 13.37 15.09 23.41
N GLY A 168 13.14 14.44 22.26
CA GLY A 168 13.21 15.08 20.95
C GLY A 168 14.59 15.63 20.59
N THR A 169 15.65 15.14 21.24
CA THR A 169 17.04 15.58 21.03
C THR A 169 17.64 14.88 19.81
N ILE A 170 17.22 15.28 18.61
CA ILE A 170 17.83 14.82 17.36
C ILE A 170 19.05 15.69 17.03
N GLU A 171 20.22 15.07 16.85
CA GLU A 171 21.42 15.78 16.38
C GLU A 171 21.16 16.41 14.99
N SER A 172 21.42 17.72 14.85
CA SER A 172 21.18 18.45 13.60
C SER A 172 22.11 18.00 12.47
N ASP A 173 21.59 17.93 11.23
CA ASP A 173 22.34 17.62 9.99
C ASP A 173 23.42 18.66 9.61
N ALA A 174 23.68 19.66 10.46
CA ALA A 174 24.55 20.80 10.16
C ALA A 174 26.02 20.46 9.89
N LYS A 175 26.43 19.19 10.04
CA LYS A 175 27.73 18.69 9.59
C LYS A 175 27.52 17.42 8.78
N VAL A 176 27.95 17.43 7.51
CA VAL A 176 28.19 16.20 6.77
C VAL A 176 29.20 15.40 7.57
N GLU A 177 28.69 14.39 8.28
CA GLU A 177 29.51 13.50 9.08
C GLU A 177 30.49 12.77 8.18
N SER A 178 31.76 12.68 8.58
CA SER A 178 32.79 12.00 7.79
C SER A 178 32.47 10.52 7.64
N ASP A 179 32.88 9.93 6.50
CA ASP A 179 32.70 8.50 6.21
C ASP A 179 33.23 7.60 7.35
N ILE A 180 34.26 8.05 8.07
CA ILE A 180 34.84 7.37 9.23
C ILE A 180 33.80 7.19 10.35
N LYS A 181 33.06 8.24 10.71
CA LYS A 181 32.07 8.15 11.79
C LYS A 181 30.84 7.33 11.38
N LEU A 182 30.41 7.44 10.13
CA LEU A 182 29.37 6.58 9.57
C LEU A 182 29.78 5.11 9.63
N PHE A 183 31.03 4.81 9.27
CA PHE A 183 31.59 3.47 9.35
C PHE A 183 31.72 2.96 10.79
N CYS A 184 32.14 3.80 11.74
CA CYS A 184 32.18 3.43 13.16
C CYS A 184 30.78 3.08 13.70
N MET A 185 29.73 3.82 13.31
CA MET A 185 28.36 3.54 13.76
C MET A 185 27.78 2.30 13.12
N PHE A 186 28.12 2.02 11.87
CA PHE A 186 27.87 0.72 11.27
C PHE A 186 28.54 -0.40 12.08
N GLN A 187 29.85 -0.29 12.36
CA GLN A 187 30.58 -1.32 13.11
C GLN A 187 29.96 -1.53 14.50
N ALA A 188 29.51 -0.45 15.13
CA ALA A 188 28.84 -0.46 16.41
C ALA A 188 27.52 -1.27 16.36
N LEU A 189 26.64 -0.99 15.39
CA LEU A 189 25.39 -1.75 15.19
C LEU A 189 25.65 -3.22 14.80
N PHE A 190 26.60 -3.46 13.92
CA PHE A 190 26.94 -4.82 13.49
C PHE A 190 27.54 -5.65 14.62
N ALA A 191 28.40 -5.05 15.43
CA ALA A 191 28.96 -5.68 16.63
C ALA A 191 27.93 -5.86 17.75
N ALA A 192 26.94 -4.96 17.83
CA ALA A 192 25.85 -4.98 18.79
C ALA A 192 24.78 -6.05 18.49
N GLY A 193 24.67 -6.50 17.23
CA GLY A 193 23.76 -7.58 16.84
C GLY A 193 24.52 -8.78 16.30
N GLU A 194 24.81 -8.76 15.00
CA GLU A 194 25.27 -9.91 14.20
C GLU A 194 26.58 -10.59 14.69
N GLN A 195 27.45 -9.90 15.45
CA GLN A 195 28.69 -10.51 15.97
C GLN A 195 28.58 -11.14 17.36
N LYS A 196 27.38 -11.16 17.96
CA LYS A 196 27.17 -11.67 19.32
C LYS A 196 25.94 -12.57 19.38
N PHE A 197 25.87 -13.42 20.41
CA PHE A 197 24.66 -14.16 20.73
C PHE A 197 23.78 -13.27 21.63
N GLY A 198 22.68 -12.75 21.06
CA GLY A 198 21.84 -11.72 21.67
C GLY A 198 22.21 -10.31 21.23
N THR A 199 21.34 -9.33 21.49
CA THR A 199 21.57 -7.90 21.15
C THR A 199 22.24 -7.13 22.28
N ASP A 200 23.00 -6.11 21.93
CA ASP A 200 23.26 -4.94 22.78
C ASP A 200 22.16 -3.91 22.52
N GLU A 201 21.02 -4.07 23.19
CA GLU A 201 19.83 -3.23 23.02
C GLU A 201 20.13 -1.75 23.33
N GLU A 202 21.05 -1.50 24.25
CA GLU A 202 21.47 -0.14 24.63
C GLU A 202 22.14 0.60 23.47
N GLN A 203 22.96 -0.07 22.67
CA GLN A 203 23.52 0.52 21.47
C GLN A 203 22.49 0.80 20.39
N PHE A 204 21.56 -0.13 20.13
CA PHE A 204 20.47 0.10 19.18
C PHE A 204 19.63 1.32 19.58
N ILE A 205 19.23 1.40 20.85
CA ILE A 205 18.47 2.53 21.40
C ILE A 205 19.24 3.84 21.25
N THR A 206 20.53 3.85 21.60
CA THR A 206 21.36 5.06 21.56
C THR A 206 21.53 5.58 20.13
N ILE A 207 21.79 4.69 19.17
CA ILE A 207 22.04 5.04 17.77
C ILE A 207 20.74 5.45 17.06
N LEU A 208 19.67 4.66 17.22
CA LEU A 208 18.40 4.90 16.53
C LEU A 208 17.61 6.07 17.13
N GLY A 209 17.76 6.34 18.43
CA GLY A 209 17.00 7.38 19.13
C GLY A 209 17.56 8.81 18.99
N ASN A 210 18.85 8.98 18.64
CA ASN A 210 19.53 10.29 18.72
C ASN A 210 20.05 10.81 17.38
N ARG A 211 19.64 10.23 16.25
CA ARG A 211 20.15 10.58 14.92
C ARG A 211 19.04 11.06 14.01
N SER A 212 19.36 11.99 13.11
CA SER A 212 18.41 12.49 12.12
C SER A 212 17.99 11.36 11.16
N ALA A 213 16.80 11.48 10.58
CA ALA A 213 16.31 10.53 9.58
C ALA A 213 17.28 10.42 8.39
N ALA A 214 17.84 11.55 7.92
CA ALA A 214 18.81 11.57 6.83
C ALA A 214 20.14 10.87 7.19
N HIS A 215 20.57 10.98 8.45
CA HIS A 215 21.72 10.23 8.95
C HIS A 215 21.41 8.72 9.01
N LEU A 216 20.29 8.34 9.63
CA LEU A 216 19.88 6.95 9.77
C LEU A 216 19.72 6.25 8.42
N GLN A 217 19.16 6.91 7.42
CA GLN A 217 19.07 6.37 6.05
C GLN A 217 20.44 6.00 5.47
N ARG A 218 21.47 6.84 5.69
CA ARG A 218 22.85 6.55 5.26
C ARG A 218 23.44 5.37 6.03
N VAL A 219 23.18 5.29 7.34
CA VAL A 219 23.60 4.14 8.17
C VAL A 219 22.95 2.86 7.66
N PHE A 220 21.65 2.86 7.35
CA PHE A 220 20.93 1.68 6.86
C PHE A 220 21.45 1.22 5.49
N ALA A 221 21.72 2.16 4.57
CA ALA A 221 22.30 1.84 3.27
C ALA A 221 23.71 1.22 3.41
N ALA A 222 24.54 1.76 4.31
CA ALA A 222 25.85 1.19 4.61
C ALA A 222 25.75 -0.18 5.30
N TYR A 223 24.78 -0.36 6.21
CA TYR A 223 24.50 -1.60 6.90
C TYR A 223 24.19 -2.72 5.91
N MET A 224 23.19 -2.54 5.04
CA MET A 224 22.83 -3.51 4.00
C MET A 224 24.02 -3.86 3.09
N LYS A 225 24.79 -2.87 2.67
CA LYS A 225 25.96 -3.09 1.80
C LYS A 225 27.03 -3.98 2.44
N LEU A 226 27.20 -3.91 3.76
CA LEU A 226 28.30 -4.57 4.47
C LEU A 226 27.87 -5.87 5.17
N SER A 227 26.67 -5.93 5.74
CA SER A 227 26.13 -7.12 6.41
C SER A 227 25.42 -8.08 5.44
N GLY A 228 24.86 -7.56 4.34
CA GLY A 228 23.98 -8.29 3.44
C GLY A 228 22.54 -8.46 3.96
N PHE A 229 22.20 -7.83 5.08
CA PHE A 229 20.85 -7.85 5.68
C PHE A 229 20.31 -6.44 5.84
N GLU A 230 18.99 -6.27 5.71
CA GLU A 230 18.34 -5.03 6.14
C GLU A 230 18.39 -4.93 7.68
N ILE A 231 18.55 -3.73 8.21
CA ILE A 231 18.61 -3.52 9.67
C ILE A 231 17.32 -4.00 10.37
N GLU A 232 16.18 -3.91 9.70
CA GLU A 232 14.90 -4.43 10.16
C GLU A 232 14.95 -5.94 10.41
N GLU A 233 15.63 -6.70 9.55
CA GLU A 233 15.76 -8.15 9.73
C GLU A 233 16.60 -8.48 10.96
N SER A 234 17.69 -7.75 11.18
CA SER A 234 18.54 -7.92 12.36
C SER A 234 17.78 -7.57 13.64
N ILE A 235 17.01 -6.48 13.65
CA ILE A 235 16.15 -6.13 14.80
C ILE A 235 15.14 -7.25 15.10
N GLN A 236 14.49 -7.80 14.07
CA GLN A 236 13.50 -8.88 14.21
C GLN A 236 14.08 -10.21 14.70
N ARG A 237 15.37 -10.49 14.41
CA ARG A 237 16.04 -11.70 14.88
C ARG A 237 16.52 -11.57 16.32
N GLU A 238 16.97 -10.38 16.68
CA GLU A 238 17.73 -10.15 17.90
C GLU A 238 16.87 -9.60 19.05
N THR A 239 15.77 -8.89 18.75
CA THR A 239 14.87 -8.30 19.75
C THR A 239 13.47 -8.92 19.69
N SER A 240 12.63 -8.64 20.70
CA SER A 240 11.24 -9.11 20.72
C SER A 240 10.29 -8.14 21.44
N GLY A 241 8.99 -8.40 21.35
CA GLY A 241 7.96 -7.68 22.11
C GLY A 241 7.84 -6.20 21.74
N SER A 242 7.57 -5.34 22.73
CA SER A 242 7.36 -3.90 22.51
C SER A 242 8.65 -3.17 22.10
N LEU A 243 9.83 -3.69 22.49
CA LEU A 243 11.11 -3.14 22.06
C LEU A 243 11.32 -3.35 20.55
N GLU A 244 11.11 -4.56 20.05
CA GLU A 244 11.20 -4.84 18.60
C GLU A 244 10.28 -3.90 17.81
N LYS A 245 9.01 -3.79 18.25
CA LYS A 245 8.00 -2.96 17.59
C LYS A 245 8.40 -1.49 17.51
N ILE A 246 8.94 -0.91 18.60
CA ILE A 246 9.33 0.51 18.60
C ILE A 246 10.59 0.76 17.76
N LEU A 247 11.58 -0.12 17.82
CA LEU A 247 12.80 0.01 17.01
C LEU A 247 12.46 -0.09 15.52
N LEU A 248 11.60 -1.04 15.14
CA LEU A 248 11.11 -1.15 13.75
C LEU A 248 10.31 0.08 13.33
N ALA A 249 9.45 0.63 14.19
CA ALA A 249 8.71 1.84 13.86
C ALA A 249 9.64 3.03 13.62
N VAL A 250 10.66 3.23 14.46
CA VAL A 250 11.65 4.30 14.31
C VAL A 250 12.46 4.13 13.02
N VAL A 251 12.92 2.93 12.71
CA VAL A 251 13.62 2.63 11.44
C VAL A 251 12.72 2.94 10.24
N LYS A 252 11.47 2.47 10.25
CA LYS A 252 10.51 2.68 9.16
C LYS A 252 10.17 4.15 8.97
N CYS A 253 9.93 4.89 10.06
CA CYS A 253 9.71 6.34 10.02
C CYS A 253 10.94 7.10 9.51
N ALA A 254 12.14 6.70 9.93
CA ALA A 254 13.39 7.27 9.44
C ALA A 254 13.56 7.05 7.93
N ARG A 255 13.11 5.92 7.37
CA ARG A 255 13.07 5.69 5.92
C ARG A 255 11.98 6.50 5.22
N SER A 256 10.75 6.39 5.70
CA SER A 256 9.58 7.06 5.13
C SER A 256 8.39 6.95 6.09
N VAL A 257 8.03 8.06 6.72
CA VAL A 257 6.80 8.18 7.52
C VAL A 257 5.54 7.80 6.71
N PRO A 258 5.37 8.23 5.43
CA PRO A 258 4.25 7.77 4.62
C PRO A 258 4.19 6.25 4.41
N ALA A 259 5.34 5.59 4.22
CA ALA A 259 5.39 4.14 4.04
C ALA A 259 5.07 3.39 5.34
N TYR A 260 5.53 3.91 6.49
CA TYR A 260 5.16 3.39 7.80
C TYR A 260 3.64 3.41 7.99
N PHE A 261 2.98 4.55 7.75
CA PHE A 261 1.52 4.64 7.88
C PHE A 261 0.77 3.81 6.84
N ALA A 262 1.30 3.65 5.62
CA ALA A 262 0.72 2.73 4.64
C ALA A 262 0.71 1.29 5.15
N GLU A 263 1.80 0.84 5.79
CA GLU A 263 1.90 -0.48 6.39
C GLU A 263 0.94 -0.64 7.58
N CYS A 264 0.86 0.35 8.48
CA CYS A 264 -0.07 0.35 9.60
C CYS A 264 -1.54 0.26 9.13
N LEU A 265 -1.92 1.03 8.11
CA LEU A 265 -3.25 0.97 7.50
C LEU A 265 -3.54 -0.38 6.87
N TYR A 266 -2.56 -1.01 6.23
CA TYR A 266 -2.76 -2.33 5.65
C TYR A 266 -3.03 -3.35 6.75
N HIS A 267 -2.20 -3.36 7.80
CA HIS A 267 -2.37 -4.28 8.92
C HIS A 267 -3.63 -4.02 9.75
N SER A 268 -4.12 -2.78 9.80
CA SER A 268 -5.38 -2.48 10.49
C SER A 268 -6.61 -3.05 9.78
N MET A 269 -6.51 -3.34 8.48
CA MET A 269 -7.60 -3.92 7.66
C MET A 269 -7.30 -5.34 7.17
N LYS A 270 -6.14 -5.92 7.54
CA LYS A 270 -5.73 -7.24 7.05
C LYS A 270 -6.36 -8.33 7.91
N GLY A 271 -7.13 -9.21 7.28
CA GLY A 271 -7.64 -10.43 7.89
C GLY A 271 -9.12 -10.31 8.28
N ALA A 272 -9.53 -11.08 9.29
CA ALA A 272 -10.91 -11.03 9.78
C ALA A 272 -11.07 -9.89 10.80
N GLY A 273 -11.89 -8.90 10.46
CA GLY A 273 -12.14 -7.72 11.29
C GLY A 273 -11.15 -6.58 11.05
N THR A 274 -11.41 -5.45 11.69
CA THR A 274 -10.69 -4.19 11.48
C THR A 274 -10.20 -3.64 12.82
N ASP A 275 -8.94 -3.21 12.90
CA ASP A 275 -8.42 -2.35 13.97
C ASP A 275 -8.88 -0.91 13.69
N ASP A 276 -10.15 -0.64 13.97
CA ASP A 276 -10.79 0.65 13.64
C ASP A 276 -10.17 1.83 14.39
N GLU A 277 -9.68 1.62 15.61
CA GLU A 277 -8.99 2.65 16.39
C GLU A 277 -7.73 3.14 15.64
N THR A 278 -6.94 2.21 15.12
CA THR A 278 -5.77 2.54 14.30
C THR A 278 -6.17 3.17 12.97
N LEU A 279 -7.19 2.61 12.29
CA LEU A 279 -7.68 3.16 11.03
C LEU A 279 -8.17 4.60 11.19
N ILE A 280 -8.99 4.89 12.20
CA ILE A 280 -9.49 6.23 12.50
C ILE A 280 -8.34 7.17 12.82
N ARG A 281 -7.45 6.78 13.74
CA ARG A 281 -6.32 7.62 14.18
C ARG A 281 -5.44 8.05 13.00
N ILE A 282 -5.07 7.12 12.12
CA ILE A 282 -4.22 7.44 10.95
C ILE A 282 -5.00 8.30 9.95
N MET A 283 -6.25 7.94 9.65
CA MET A 283 -7.06 8.69 8.68
C MET A 283 -7.33 10.12 9.13
N VAL A 284 -7.52 10.37 10.43
CA VAL A 284 -7.64 11.72 11.00
C VAL A 284 -6.31 12.45 10.93
N THR A 285 -5.26 11.90 11.57
CA THR A 285 -3.99 12.62 11.79
C THR A 285 -3.20 12.88 10.51
N ARG A 286 -3.40 12.07 9.46
CA ARG A 286 -2.63 12.19 8.21
C ARG A 286 -3.40 12.86 7.06
N SER A 287 -4.71 13.07 7.21
CA SER A 287 -5.58 13.64 6.16
C SER A 287 -5.13 15.02 5.64
N GLU A 288 -4.51 15.84 6.49
CA GLU A 288 -4.02 17.18 6.14
C GLU A 288 -2.50 17.26 6.01
N VAL A 289 -1.79 16.13 6.11
CA VAL A 289 -0.32 16.08 6.14
C VAL A 289 0.22 15.46 4.85
N ASP A 290 0.06 14.15 4.69
CA ASP A 290 0.74 13.35 3.67
C ASP A 290 -0.09 12.18 3.16
N MET A 291 -1.42 12.22 3.32
CA MET A 291 -2.33 11.15 2.86
C MET A 291 -2.16 10.82 1.35
N LEU A 292 -1.77 11.77 0.51
CA LEU A 292 -1.47 11.48 -0.91
C LEU A 292 -0.19 10.65 -1.08
N ASP A 293 0.82 10.85 -0.24
CA ASP A 293 2.04 10.05 -0.22
C ASP A 293 1.79 8.67 0.38
N ILE A 294 1.02 8.59 1.47
CA ILE A 294 0.61 7.32 2.08
C ILE A 294 -0.09 6.44 1.05
N ARG A 295 -1.01 7.00 0.26
CA ARG A 295 -1.69 6.25 -0.82
C ARG A 295 -0.73 5.73 -1.87
N LYS A 296 0.27 6.53 -2.25
CA LYS A 296 1.27 6.15 -3.24
C LYS A 296 2.11 4.98 -2.71
N GLU A 297 2.59 5.09 -1.47
CA GLU A 297 3.34 4.02 -0.82
C GLU A 297 2.49 2.78 -0.60
N PHE A 298 1.23 2.92 -0.18
CA PHE A 298 0.29 1.80 -0.04
C PHE A 298 0.13 1.05 -1.35
N ARG A 299 -0.05 1.78 -2.47
CA ARG A 299 -0.19 1.16 -3.80
C ARG A 299 1.11 0.53 -4.29
N ARG A 300 2.27 1.05 -3.87
CA ARG A 300 3.58 0.47 -4.16
C ARG A 300 3.83 -0.81 -3.37
N MET A 301 3.36 -0.86 -2.12
CA MET A 301 3.64 -1.95 -1.17
C MET A 301 2.63 -3.10 -1.28
N PHE A 302 1.39 -2.82 -1.68
CA PHE A 302 0.29 -3.79 -1.65
C PHE A 302 -0.43 -3.90 -3.00
N ALA A 303 -0.95 -5.10 -3.30
CA ALA A 303 -1.64 -5.40 -4.56
C ALA A 303 -2.99 -4.66 -4.73
N THR A 304 -3.48 -4.01 -3.67
CA THR A 304 -4.73 -3.22 -3.65
C THR A 304 -4.44 -1.72 -3.48
N SER A 305 -5.47 -0.89 -3.52
CA SER A 305 -5.35 0.54 -3.18
C SER A 305 -5.94 0.78 -1.80
N LEU A 306 -5.46 1.81 -1.08
CA LEU A 306 -6.03 2.20 0.21
C LEU A 306 -7.55 2.39 0.13
N HIS A 307 -8.04 3.03 -0.94
CA HIS A 307 -9.47 3.22 -1.19
C HIS A 307 -10.23 1.89 -1.32
N ALA A 308 -9.70 0.94 -2.10
CA ALA A 308 -10.33 -0.36 -2.29
C ALA A 308 -10.32 -1.19 -0.99
N MET A 309 -9.22 -1.14 -0.22
CA MET A 309 -9.11 -1.80 1.08
C MET A 309 -10.17 -1.26 2.05
N ILE A 310 -10.26 0.06 2.23
CA ILE A 310 -11.29 0.70 3.08
C ILE A 310 -12.69 0.31 2.61
N LYS A 311 -12.96 0.34 1.30
CA LYS A 311 -14.29 0.03 0.76
C LYS A 311 -14.72 -1.40 1.03
N GLY A 312 -13.78 -2.35 0.98
CA GLY A 312 -14.01 -3.77 1.22
C GLY A 312 -14.17 -4.12 2.71
N ASP A 313 -13.46 -3.42 3.58
CA ASP A 313 -13.36 -3.79 5.01
C ASP A 313 -14.32 -3.00 5.93
N THR A 314 -14.88 -1.88 5.44
CA THR A 314 -15.78 -1.02 6.23
C THR A 314 -17.16 -0.87 5.60
N ALA A 315 -18.14 -0.37 6.36
CA ALA A 315 -19.52 -0.16 5.91
C ALA A 315 -20.14 1.14 6.45
N GLY A 316 -21.34 1.47 5.94
CA GLY A 316 -22.13 2.62 6.40
C GLY A 316 -21.48 3.98 6.21
N ASP A 317 -21.87 4.95 7.04
CA ASP A 317 -21.38 6.33 7.00
C ASP A 317 -19.92 6.45 7.46
N TYR A 318 -19.51 5.55 8.36
CA TYR A 318 -18.11 5.35 8.71
C TYR A 318 -17.24 5.11 7.46
N ARG A 319 -17.60 4.14 6.60
CA ARG A 319 -16.91 3.90 5.33
C ARG A 319 -16.91 5.16 4.46
N LYS A 320 -18.08 5.78 4.23
CA LYS A 320 -18.18 6.94 3.34
C LYS A 320 -17.22 8.06 3.79
N CYS A 321 -17.17 8.33 5.09
CA CYS A 321 -16.30 9.33 5.68
C CYS A 321 -14.80 8.98 5.48
N LEU A 322 -14.39 7.75 5.75
CA LEU A 322 -13.01 7.29 5.49
C LEU A 322 -12.62 7.40 4.01
N LEU A 323 -13.55 7.08 3.10
CA LEU A 323 -13.31 7.21 1.65
C LEU A 323 -13.15 8.69 1.24
N LEU A 324 -13.91 9.61 1.84
CA LEU A 324 -13.72 11.06 1.63
C LEU A 324 -12.36 11.52 2.15
N LEU A 325 -11.93 11.06 3.32
CA LEU A 325 -10.61 11.40 3.87
C LEU A 325 -9.44 10.81 3.07
N SER A 326 -9.61 9.65 2.46
CA SER A 326 -8.58 9.03 1.60
C SER A 326 -8.50 9.64 0.19
N MET A 327 -9.44 10.51 -0.21
CA MET A 327 -9.50 11.06 -1.55
C MET A 327 -9.43 12.59 -1.53
N SER A 328 -8.87 13.22 -2.56
CA SER A 328 -8.95 14.68 -2.67
C SER A 328 -10.33 15.07 -3.19
N PHE A 329 -11.00 16.06 -2.61
CA PHE A 329 -12.40 16.43 -2.93
C PHE A 329 -12.68 16.73 -4.41
N TYR A 330 -11.67 17.14 -5.20
CA TYR A 330 -11.80 17.32 -6.65
C TYR A 330 -11.98 16.00 -7.43
N VAL A 331 -11.75 14.87 -6.75
CA VAL A 331 -11.65 13.54 -7.34
C VAL A 331 -12.87 12.69 -6.99
N THR A 332 -13.61 12.95 -5.92
CA THR A 332 -14.67 12.00 -5.50
C THR A 332 -15.90 12.04 -6.40
N ASP A 333 -16.41 13.21 -6.78
CA ASP A 333 -17.48 13.29 -7.78
C ASP A 333 -16.93 13.21 -9.21
N MET A 334 -15.79 13.86 -9.50
CA MET A 334 -15.22 13.82 -10.85
C MET A 334 -14.69 12.43 -11.20
N LEU A 335 -13.89 11.77 -10.37
CA LEU A 335 -13.28 10.47 -10.68
C LEU A 335 -14.27 9.30 -10.67
N LEU A 336 -15.32 9.32 -9.86
CA LEU A 336 -16.32 8.24 -9.89
C LEU A 336 -17.21 8.37 -11.14
N LEU A 337 -17.62 9.58 -11.50
CA LEU A 337 -18.28 9.84 -12.79
C LEU A 337 -17.34 9.63 -13.98
N THR A 338 -16.07 10.02 -13.86
CA THR A 338 -15.12 10.02 -14.98
C THR A 338 -14.43 8.66 -15.16
N VAL A 339 -14.24 7.84 -14.11
CA VAL A 339 -13.80 6.42 -14.26
C VAL A 339 -14.93 5.56 -14.78
N HIS A 340 -16.18 5.77 -14.31
CA HIS A 340 -17.33 5.07 -14.88
C HIS A 340 -17.49 5.43 -16.35
N SER A 341 -17.55 6.73 -16.67
CA SER A 341 -17.60 7.24 -18.04
C SER A 341 -16.41 6.78 -18.90
N PHE A 342 -15.20 6.69 -18.34
CA PHE A 342 -14.02 6.20 -19.07
C PHE A 342 -14.09 4.71 -19.38
N CYS A 343 -14.43 3.87 -18.39
CA CYS A 343 -14.55 2.43 -18.62
C CYS A 343 -15.69 2.13 -19.59
N GLU A 344 -16.79 2.87 -19.53
CA GLU A 344 -17.88 2.82 -20.50
C GLU A 344 -17.42 3.25 -21.91
N THR A 345 -16.63 4.32 -22.00
CA THR A 345 -16.05 4.78 -23.29
C THR A 345 -15.14 3.73 -23.89
N VAL A 346 -14.24 3.15 -23.09
CA VAL A 346 -13.34 2.09 -23.55
C VAL A 346 -14.12 0.83 -23.93
N ALA A 347 -15.14 0.46 -23.15
CA ALA A 347 -16.03 -0.65 -23.48
C ALA A 347 -16.80 -0.41 -24.78
N GLY A 348 -17.28 0.81 -25.03
CA GLY A 348 -17.90 1.21 -26.28
C GLY A 348 -16.95 1.14 -27.48
N ASN A 349 -15.72 1.62 -27.31
CA ASN A 349 -14.69 1.52 -28.35
C ASN A 349 -14.34 0.06 -28.65
N LEU A 350 -14.21 -0.79 -27.63
CA LEU A 350 -14.03 -2.24 -27.82
C LEU A 350 -15.22 -2.86 -28.56
N HIS A 351 -16.45 -2.50 -28.19
CA HIS A 351 -17.64 -2.99 -28.89
C HIS A 351 -17.63 -2.61 -30.38
N PHE A 352 -17.23 -1.38 -30.69
CA PHE A 352 -17.09 -0.93 -32.07
C PHE A 352 -16.04 -1.72 -32.87
N CYS A 353 -14.96 -2.17 -32.21
CA CYS A 353 -13.94 -3.02 -32.84
C CYS A 353 -14.49 -4.38 -33.30
N PHE A 354 -15.56 -4.87 -32.66
CA PHE A 354 -16.18 -6.17 -33.00
C PHE A 354 -17.33 -6.05 -34.01
N VAL A 355 -18.06 -4.92 -34.02
CA VAL A 355 -19.34 -4.78 -34.74
C VAL A 355 -19.18 -4.13 -36.13
N ASN A 356 -17.97 -3.78 -36.54
CA ASN A 356 -17.75 -3.17 -37.86
C ASN A 356 -17.79 -4.23 -38.98
N ILE A 357 -19.02 -4.57 -39.42
CA ILE A 357 -19.37 -5.65 -40.38
C ILE A 357 -18.59 -5.55 -41.72
N LEU A 358 -18.05 -4.38 -42.08
CA LEU A 358 -17.35 -4.17 -43.35
C LEU A 358 -15.83 -4.42 -43.32
N LEU A 359 -15.20 -4.52 -42.13
CA LEU A 359 -13.73 -4.47 -42.02
C LEU A 359 -13.08 -5.60 -41.19
N GLY A 360 -13.87 -6.46 -40.54
CA GLY A 360 -13.34 -7.44 -39.59
C GLY A 360 -12.92 -6.81 -38.26
N THR A 361 -12.35 -7.62 -37.36
CA THR A 361 -11.97 -7.21 -36.01
C THR A 361 -10.77 -6.26 -36.01
N ASP A 362 -10.90 -5.09 -35.38
CA ASP A 362 -9.79 -4.14 -35.22
C ASP A 362 -8.86 -4.55 -34.06
N GLU A 363 -8.00 -5.53 -34.31
CA GLU A 363 -7.04 -6.08 -33.34
C GLU A 363 -6.03 -5.03 -32.83
N ASP A 364 -5.63 -4.07 -33.66
CA ASP A 364 -4.68 -3.01 -33.30
C ASP A 364 -5.27 -2.06 -32.25
N THR A 365 -6.54 -1.69 -32.40
CA THR A 365 -7.25 -0.86 -31.42
C THR A 365 -7.51 -1.64 -30.12
N ILE A 366 -7.94 -2.91 -30.20
CA ILE A 366 -8.11 -3.78 -29.03
C ILE A 366 -6.81 -3.85 -28.23
N MET A 367 -5.69 -4.13 -28.91
CA MET A 367 -4.37 -4.20 -28.30
C MET A 367 -4.00 -2.88 -27.60
N LYS A 368 -4.10 -1.73 -28.28
CA LYS A 368 -3.74 -0.42 -27.69
C LYS A 368 -4.60 -0.07 -26.48
N LEU A 369 -5.89 -0.41 -26.52
CA LEU A 369 -6.82 -0.14 -25.43
C LEU A 369 -6.53 -1.02 -24.22
N LEU A 370 -6.18 -2.29 -24.42
CA LEU A 370 -6.01 -3.25 -23.33
C LEU A 370 -4.59 -3.28 -22.73
N THR A 371 -3.53 -3.19 -23.54
CA THR A 371 -2.15 -3.22 -23.02
C THR A 371 -1.76 -1.93 -22.30
N ALA A 372 -2.42 -0.81 -22.61
CA ALA A 372 -2.21 0.47 -21.92
C ALA A 372 -2.97 0.60 -20.59
N ARG A 373 -3.52 -0.50 -20.05
CA ARG A 373 -4.38 -0.50 -18.85
C ARG A 373 -3.89 -1.53 -17.86
N SER A 374 -3.96 -1.15 -16.59
CA SER A 374 -3.70 -2.09 -15.49
C SER A 374 -4.76 -3.19 -15.47
N ASN A 375 -4.46 -4.33 -14.84
CA ASN A 375 -5.42 -5.42 -14.71
C ASN A 375 -6.69 -4.96 -13.98
N VAL A 376 -6.55 -4.11 -12.96
CA VAL A 376 -7.69 -3.51 -12.24
C VAL A 376 -8.61 -2.72 -13.18
N GLN A 377 -8.04 -1.90 -14.07
CA GLN A 377 -8.82 -1.16 -15.07
C GLN A 377 -9.47 -2.12 -16.07
N ARG A 378 -8.80 -3.19 -16.47
CA ARG A 378 -9.36 -4.22 -17.35
C ARG A 378 -10.54 -4.96 -16.71
N GLN A 379 -10.49 -5.25 -15.41
CA GLN A 379 -11.65 -5.80 -14.69
C GLN A 379 -12.83 -4.81 -14.65
N GLN A 380 -12.57 -3.52 -14.47
CA GLN A 380 -13.60 -2.48 -14.52
C GLN A 380 -14.22 -2.34 -15.92
N ILE A 381 -13.39 -2.41 -16.97
CA ILE A 381 -13.85 -2.42 -18.37
C ILE A 381 -14.70 -3.66 -18.65
N LYS A 382 -14.31 -4.85 -18.16
CA LYS A 382 -15.10 -6.09 -18.27
C LYS A 382 -16.48 -5.93 -17.63
N ALA A 383 -16.55 -5.35 -16.43
CA ALA A 383 -17.81 -5.08 -15.76
C ALA A 383 -18.67 -4.06 -16.52
N ALA A 384 -18.08 -2.95 -16.98
CA ALA A 384 -18.78 -1.93 -17.76
C ALA A 384 -19.33 -2.48 -19.08
N TYR A 385 -18.54 -3.31 -19.79
CA TYR A 385 -18.95 -3.96 -21.02
C TYR A 385 -20.16 -4.87 -20.82
N LYS A 386 -20.18 -5.65 -19.73
CA LYS A 386 -21.32 -6.49 -19.36
C LYS A 386 -22.57 -5.67 -19.05
N THR A 387 -22.42 -4.55 -18.34
CA THR A 387 -23.53 -3.63 -18.05
C THR A 387 -24.11 -2.99 -19.31
N LEU A 388 -23.25 -2.51 -20.21
CA LEU A 388 -23.67 -1.78 -21.41
C LEU A 388 -24.26 -2.68 -22.49
N PHE A 389 -23.67 -3.86 -22.70
CA PHE A 389 -23.97 -4.71 -23.86
C PHE A 389 -24.59 -6.06 -23.49
N GLY A 390 -24.68 -6.39 -22.20
CA GLY A 390 -25.22 -7.67 -21.73
C GLY A 390 -24.36 -8.89 -22.09
N LYS A 391 -23.13 -8.69 -22.58
CA LYS A 391 -22.21 -9.74 -23.03
C LYS A 391 -20.98 -9.79 -22.13
N ASP A 392 -20.40 -10.98 -21.93
CA ASP A 392 -19.08 -11.08 -21.29
C ASP A 392 -18.00 -10.67 -22.29
N LEU A 393 -17.14 -9.73 -21.89
CA LEU A 393 -16.09 -9.20 -22.76
C LEU A 393 -15.03 -10.26 -23.10
N VAL A 394 -14.70 -11.16 -22.17
CA VAL A 394 -13.68 -12.19 -22.41
C VAL A 394 -14.19 -13.22 -23.41
N ASP A 395 -15.46 -13.63 -23.28
CA ASP A 395 -16.08 -14.55 -24.25
C ASP A 395 -16.16 -13.93 -25.65
N HIS A 396 -16.45 -12.63 -25.74
CA HIS A 396 -16.47 -11.93 -27.02
C HIS A 396 -15.05 -11.78 -27.62
N LEU A 397 -14.04 -11.48 -26.79
CA LEU A 397 -12.64 -11.46 -27.25
C LEU A 397 -12.20 -12.83 -27.78
N LYS A 398 -12.62 -13.93 -27.13
CA LYS A 398 -12.34 -15.30 -27.58
C LYS A 398 -13.04 -15.67 -28.90
N SER A 399 -14.21 -15.06 -29.18
CA SER A 399 -14.90 -15.33 -30.46
C SER A 399 -14.31 -14.55 -31.63
N GLU A 400 -13.69 -13.40 -31.36
CA GLU A 400 -13.20 -12.47 -32.39
C GLU A 400 -11.69 -12.55 -32.63
N LEU A 401 -10.91 -13.03 -31.65
CA LEU A 401 -9.46 -13.17 -31.75
C LEU A 401 -9.08 -14.64 -31.93
N GLY A 402 -7.88 -14.88 -32.49
CA GLY A 402 -7.35 -16.23 -32.63
C GLY A 402 -5.91 -16.41 -32.15
N GLY A 403 -5.59 -17.64 -31.78
CA GLY A 403 -4.23 -18.13 -31.60
C GLY A 403 -3.48 -17.50 -30.42
N LYS A 404 -2.20 -17.16 -30.64
CA LYS A 404 -1.31 -16.65 -29.57
C LYS A 404 -1.68 -15.24 -29.12
N PHE A 405 -2.23 -14.43 -30.04
CA PHE A 405 -2.69 -13.08 -29.73
C PHE A 405 -3.93 -13.12 -28.83
N GLU A 406 -4.92 -13.97 -29.15
CA GLU A 406 -6.06 -14.26 -28.28
C GLU A 406 -5.60 -14.69 -26.89
N SER A 407 -4.72 -15.70 -26.82
CA SER A 407 -4.20 -16.24 -25.55
C SER A 407 -3.58 -15.16 -24.66
N LEU A 408 -2.79 -14.26 -25.27
CA LEU A 408 -2.16 -13.15 -24.58
C LEU A 408 -3.19 -12.13 -24.08
N ILE A 409 -4.14 -11.71 -24.92
CA ILE A 409 -5.19 -10.75 -24.56
C ILE A 409 -6.12 -11.31 -23.48
N VAL A 410 -6.53 -12.58 -23.58
CA VAL A 410 -7.37 -13.24 -22.58
C VAL A 410 -6.66 -13.38 -21.24
N GLY A 411 -5.39 -13.79 -21.25
CA GLY A 411 -4.59 -13.85 -20.02
C GLY A 411 -4.46 -12.48 -19.34
N LEU A 412 -4.20 -11.45 -20.15
CA LEU A 412 -4.19 -10.05 -19.74
C LEU A 412 -5.53 -9.58 -19.11
N MET A 413 -6.67 -10.07 -19.61
CA MET A 413 -8.00 -9.76 -19.08
C MET A 413 -8.37 -10.53 -17.81
N THR A 414 -7.56 -11.52 -17.41
CA THR A 414 -7.83 -12.39 -16.26
C THR A 414 -7.15 -11.83 -15.01
N ALA A 415 -7.83 -11.85 -13.87
CA ALA A 415 -7.23 -11.38 -12.62
C ALA A 415 -5.99 -12.23 -12.27
N PRO A 416 -4.88 -11.67 -11.77
CA PRO A 416 -3.60 -12.39 -11.65
C PRO A 416 -3.70 -13.71 -10.89
N ILE A 417 -4.41 -13.71 -9.76
CA ILE A 417 -4.63 -14.91 -8.93
C ILE A 417 -5.50 -15.95 -9.64
N ALA A 418 -6.54 -15.51 -10.36
CA ALA A 418 -7.38 -16.41 -11.16
C ALA A 418 -6.61 -17.00 -12.34
N TYR A 419 -5.75 -16.21 -12.97
CA TYR A 419 -4.88 -16.67 -14.05
C TYR A 419 -3.87 -17.71 -13.56
N ASP A 420 -3.23 -17.49 -12.40
CA ASP A 420 -2.38 -18.50 -11.77
C ASP A 420 -3.16 -19.79 -11.46
N ALA A 421 -4.39 -19.69 -10.98
CA ALA A 421 -5.25 -20.85 -10.74
C ALA A 421 -5.62 -21.60 -12.04
N GLU A 422 -5.87 -20.89 -13.15
CA GLU A 422 -6.08 -21.48 -14.49
C GLU A 422 -4.84 -22.20 -14.99
N LEU A 423 -3.66 -21.60 -14.84
CA LEU A 423 -2.39 -22.21 -15.24
C LEU A 423 -2.09 -23.48 -14.43
N LEU A 424 -2.29 -23.44 -13.12
CA LEU A 424 -2.15 -24.63 -12.27
C LEU A 424 -3.15 -25.71 -12.68
N ARG A 425 -4.40 -25.34 -13.01
CA ARG A 425 -5.40 -26.29 -13.47
C ARG A 425 -4.95 -26.97 -14.76
N HIS A 426 -4.46 -26.20 -15.73
CA HIS A 426 -3.96 -26.75 -17.00
C HIS A 426 -2.71 -27.60 -16.81
N ALA A 427 -1.81 -27.23 -15.90
CA ALA A 427 -0.61 -27.99 -15.59
C ALA A 427 -0.89 -29.38 -15.00
N ILE A 428 -2.04 -29.55 -14.33
CA ILE A 428 -2.43 -30.80 -13.65
C ILE A 428 -3.46 -31.59 -14.48
N LYS A 429 -4.20 -30.93 -15.38
CA LYS A 429 -5.30 -31.54 -16.11
C LYS A 429 -4.81 -32.14 -17.43
N GLY A 430 -4.76 -33.47 -17.52
CA GLY A 430 -4.50 -34.17 -18.77
C GLY A 430 -3.71 -35.45 -18.57
N ALA A 431 -3.05 -35.92 -19.61
CA ALA A 431 -2.07 -36.99 -19.50
C ALA A 431 -0.69 -36.37 -19.19
N GLY A 432 -0.19 -36.61 -17.98
CA GLY A 432 1.07 -36.03 -17.49
C GLY A 432 0.88 -34.67 -16.81
N THR A 433 1.96 -34.15 -16.23
CA THR A 433 1.97 -32.93 -15.42
C THR A 433 2.96 -31.92 -16.01
N ASP A 434 2.58 -30.65 -16.12
CA ASP A 434 3.54 -29.57 -16.39
C ASP A 434 4.22 -29.11 -15.10
N GLU A 435 5.27 -29.85 -14.76
CA GLU A 435 6.08 -29.63 -13.56
C GLU A 435 6.73 -28.25 -13.54
N LYS A 436 7.05 -27.66 -14.71
CA LYS A 436 7.69 -26.34 -14.80
C LYS A 436 6.71 -25.27 -14.34
N VAL A 437 5.46 -25.31 -14.79
CA VAL A 437 4.43 -24.36 -14.38
C VAL A 437 4.14 -24.47 -12.89
N LEU A 438 4.05 -25.70 -12.35
CA LEU A 438 3.84 -25.92 -10.92
C LEU A 438 4.97 -25.31 -10.08
N ILE A 439 6.24 -25.58 -10.44
CA ILE A 439 7.40 -25.03 -9.74
C ILE A 439 7.43 -23.51 -9.89
N GLU A 440 7.28 -22.99 -11.10
CA GLU A 440 7.34 -21.56 -11.39
C GLU A 440 6.33 -20.80 -10.53
N ILE A 441 5.06 -21.21 -10.52
CA ILE A 441 4.00 -20.53 -9.77
C ILE A 441 4.22 -20.70 -8.26
N LEU A 442 4.35 -21.93 -7.78
CA LEU A 442 4.36 -22.18 -6.33
C LEU A 442 5.65 -21.71 -5.66
N ALA A 443 6.78 -21.67 -6.38
CA ALA A 443 8.03 -21.16 -5.82
C ALA A 443 8.10 -19.63 -5.87
N SER A 444 7.60 -18.98 -6.92
CA SER A 444 7.80 -17.53 -7.12
C SER A 444 6.71 -16.62 -6.56
N ARG A 445 5.57 -17.20 -6.14
CA ARG A 445 4.48 -16.45 -5.52
C ARG A 445 4.75 -16.29 -4.03
N THR A 446 4.35 -15.14 -3.49
CA THR A 446 4.42 -14.89 -2.05
C THR A 446 3.47 -15.84 -1.28
N PRO A 447 3.69 -16.10 0.02
CA PRO A 447 2.80 -16.96 0.79
C PRO A 447 1.33 -16.49 0.78
N ASP A 448 1.10 -15.18 0.78
CA ASP A 448 -0.25 -14.61 0.74
C ASP A 448 -0.90 -14.84 -0.64
N GLN A 449 -0.15 -14.66 -1.73
CA GLN A 449 -0.63 -14.98 -3.08
C GLN A 449 -0.92 -16.47 -3.25
N VAL A 450 -0.08 -17.37 -2.72
CA VAL A 450 -0.35 -18.83 -2.79
C VAL A 450 -1.66 -19.18 -2.07
N LYS A 451 -1.93 -18.59 -0.91
CA LYS A 451 -3.21 -18.77 -0.21
C LYS A 451 -4.40 -18.27 -1.02
N GLU A 452 -4.27 -17.10 -1.64
CA GLU A 452 -5.32 -16.55 -2.51
C GLU A 452 -5.55 -17.43 -3.74
N ILE A 453 -4.49 -18.00 -4.32
CA ILE A 453 -4.57 -18.95 -5.44
C ILE A 453 -5.33 -20.20 -5.02
N ILE A 454 -5.00 -20.80 -3.86
CA ILE A 454 -5.70 -22.00 -3.33
C ILE A 454 -7.19 -21.71 -3.16
N ALA A 455 -7.55 -20.59 -2.53
CA ALA A 455 -8.94 -20.20 -2.33
C ALA A 455 -9.67 -19.95 -3.67
N THR A 456 -9.01 -19.27 -4.60
CA THR A 456 -9.56 -18.96 -5.93
C THR A 456 -9.75 -20.23 -6.76
N TYR A 457 -8.79 -21.14 -6.74
CA TYR A 457 -8.87 -22.44 -7.41
C TYR A 457 -10.06 -23.26 -6.91
N LYS A 458 -10.25 -23.31 -5.58
CA LYS A 458 -11.42 -23.98 -4.98
C LYS A 458 -12.74 -23.35 -5.43
N ASN A 459 -12.82 -22.02 -5.48
CA ASN A 459 -14.02 -21.33 -5.94
C ASN A 459 -14.31 -21.54 -7.43
N MET A 460 -13.27 -21.57 -8.28
CA MET A 460 -13.42 -21.69 -9.73
C MET A 460 -13.76 -23.10 -10.18
N TYR A 461 -13.18 -24.11 -9.54
CA TYR A 461 -13.27 -25.50 -10.00
C TYR A 461 -14.03 -26.42 -9.06
N ASP A 462 -14.36 -25.98 -7.84
CA ASP A 462 -14.85 -26.84 -6.75
C ASP A 462 -13.90 -27.99 -6.38
N HIS A 463 -12.62 -27.84 -6.69
CA HIS A 463 -11.56 -28.81 -6.39
C HIS A 463 -10.55 -28.24 -5.39
N ASP A 464 -9.96 -29.09 -4.56
CA ASP A 464 -8.88 -28.69 -3.67
C ASP A 464 -7.54 -28.78 -4.42
N LEU A 465 -6.80 -27.68 -4.50
CA LEU A 465 -5.55 -27.61 -5.26
C LEU A 465 -4.48 -28.55 -4.70
N GLU A 466 -4.40 -28.71 -3.38
CA GLU A 466 -3.44 -29.62 -2.76
C GLU A 466 -3.77 -31.08 -3.11
N HIS A 467 -5.06 -31.43 -3.03
CA HIS A 467 -5.54 -32.73 -3.47
C HIS A 467 -5.24 -33.00 -4.95
N ASP A 468 -5.53 -32.04 -5.84
CA ASP A 468 -5.28 -32.18 -7.27
C ASP A 468 -3.76 -32.33 -7.56
N VAL A 469 -2.89 -31.52 -6.94
CA VAL A 469 -1.43 -31.62 -7.08
C VAL A 469 -0.91 -32.96 -6.54
N THR A 470 -1.42 -33.42 -5.40
CA THR A 470 -0.98 -34.68 -4.79
C THR A 470 -1.44 -35.92 -5.54
N GLY A 471 -2.58 -35.83 -6.23
CA GLY A 471 -3.12 -36.88 -7.09
C GLY A 471 -2.32 -37.05 -8.38
N ASP A 472 -1.81 -35.96 -8.94
CA ASP A 472 -1.12 -35.97 -10.24
C ASP A 472 0.41 -36.11 -10.13
N THR A 473 0.97 -35.89 -8.94
CA THR A 473 2.43 -35.98 -8.71
C THR A 473 2.83 -37.10 -7.76
N GLY A 474 4.08 -37.58 -7.90
CA GLY A 474 4.63 -38.70 -7.12
C GLY A 474 5.92 -38.36 -6.37
N GLY A 475 6.30 -39.26 -5.44
CA GLY A 475 7.64 -39.28 -4.84
C GLY A 475 8.07 -38.00 -4.12
N HIS A 476 9.35 -37.64 -4.30
CA HIS A 476 9.95 -36.43 -3.70
C HIS A 476 9.40 -35.14 -4.30
N PHE A 477 9.02 -35.16 -5.58
CA PHE A 477 8.46 -34.00 -6.27
C PHE A 477 7.12 -33.58 -5.65
N ARG A 478 6.21 -34.53 -5.42
CA ARG A 478 4.97 -34.28 -4.67
C ARG A 478 5.24 -33.65 -3.31
N ARG A 479 6.18 -34.20 -2.54
CA ARG A 479 6.51 -33.68 -1.20
C ARG A 479 6.99 -32.23 -1.27
N MET A 480 7.81 -31.89 -2.26
CA MET A 480 8.27 -30.51 -2.48
C MET A 480 7.10 -29.56 -2.80
N LEU A 481 6.19 -29.95 -3.69
CA LEU A 481 5.04 -29.11 -4.05
C LEU A 481 4.06 -28.93 -2.90
N VAL A 482 3.79 -29.98 -2.11
CA VAL A 482 2.97 -29.88 -0.90
C VAL A 482 3.61 -28.93 0.11
N ILE A 483 4.94 -28.96 0.28
CA ILE A 483 5.65 -27.98 1.13
C ILE A 483 5.45 -26.56 0.61
N LEU A 484 5.55 -26.34 -0.70
CA LEU A 484 5.32 -25.01 -1.30
C LEU A 484 3.88 -24.51 -1.12
N LEU A 485 2.89 -25.42 -1.10
CA LEU A 485 1.49 -25.11 -0.85
C LEU A 485 1.18 -24.85 0.64
N GLN A 486 1.81 -25.61 1.54
CA GLN A 486 1.51 -25.60 2.98
C GLN A 486 2.38 -24.63 3.80
N VAL A 487 3.59 -24.31 3.35
CA VAL A 487 4.61 -23.62 4.13
C VAL A 487 5.13 -22.38 3.40
N ARG A 488 5.33 -21.28 4.15
CA ARG A 488 5.96 -20.01 3.74
C ARG A 488 7.05 -20.22 2.66
N PRO A 489 6.81 -19.93 1.36
CA PRO A 489 7.74 -20.16 0.24
C PRO A 489 9.12 -19.47 0.31
N HIS A 490 9.43 -18.76 1.40
CA HIS A 490 10.69 -18.03 1.60
C HIS A 490 11.93 -18.94 1.69
N LEU A 491 11.77 -20.25 1.87
CA LEU A 491 12.89 -21.18 2.06
C LEU A 491 13.42 -21.83 0.78
N ILE A 492 12.65 -21.89 -0.31
CA ILE A 492 13.10 -22.58 -1.53
C ILE A 492 13.79 -21.63 -2.53
N ILE A 493 13.33 -20.38 -2.68
CA ILE A 493 13.96 -19.42 -3.61
C ILE A 493 15.21 -18.73 -3.03
N LYS A 494 15.40 -18.72 -1.70
CA LYS A 494 16.62 -18.14 -1.08
C LYS A 494 17.93 -18.82 -1.53
N CYS A 495 17.86 -19.99 -2.18
CA CYS A 495 19.05 -20.72 -2.64
C CYS A 495 19.40 -20.53 -4.13
N ALA A 496 18.61 -19.83 -4.95
CA ALA A 496 18.89 -19.74 -6.39
C ALA A 496 18.50 -18.41 -7.03
N ARG A 497 19.47 -17.47 -7.13
CA ARG A 497 19.43 -16.24 -7.95
C ARG A 497 18.25 -15.29 -7.64
N SER A 498 18.39 -14.04 -8.10
CA SER A 498 17.31 -13.03 -8.05
C SER A 498 16.07 -13.53 -8.82
N VAL A 499 14.85 -13.33 -8.28
CA VAL A 499 13.59 -13.71 -8.96
C VAL A 499 13.50 -13.09 -10.37
N PRO A 500 13.80 -11.79 -10.56
CA PRO A 500 13.96 -11.21 -11.89
C PRO A 500 14.96 -11.94 -12.80
N ALA A 501 16.09 -12.40 -12.27
CA ALA A 501 17.11 -13.11 -13.04
C ALA A 501 16.64 -14.52 -13.46
N TYR A 502 15.86 -15.20 -12.62
CA TYR A 502 15.21 -16.46 -12.98
C TYR A 502 14.25 -16.28 -14.15
N PHE A 503 13.34 -15.30 -14.08
CA PHE A 503 12.41 -15.04 -15.18
C PHE A 503 13.14 -14.56 -16.45
N ALA A 504 14.24 -13.81 -16.32
CA ALA A 504 15.08 -13.45 -17.45
C ALA A 504 15.69 -14.68 -18.13
N GLU A 505 16.17 -15.66 -17.36
CA GLU A 505 16.70 -16.93 -17.87
C GLU A 505 15.60 -17.75 -18.57
N CYS A 506 14.41 -17.86 -17.96
CA CYS A 506 13.25 -18.53 -18.56
C CYS A 506 12.83 -17.90 -19.89
N LEU A 507 12.73 -16.56 -19.95
CA LEU A 507 12.40 -15.82 -21.18
C LEU A 507 13.46 -16.01 -22.26
N TYR A 508 14.73 -16.05 -21.88
CA TYR A 508 15.80 -16.28 -22.86
C TYR A 508 15.67 -17.69 -23.44
N HIS A 509 15.50 -18.70 -22.58
CA HIS A 509 15.35 -20.08 -23.02
C HIS A 509 14.06 -20.33 -23.80
N SER A 510 12.98 -19.58 -23.54
CA SER A 510 11.74 -19.70 -24.29
C SER A 510 11.87 -19.20 -25.73
N MET A 511 12.82 -18.32 -26.02
CA MET A 511 13.07 -17.77 -27.37
C MET A 511 14.39 -18.26 -27.98
N LYS A 512 15.12 -19.14 -27.28
CA LYS A 512 16.42 -19.62 -27.74
C LYS A 512 16.26 -20.91 -28.53
N GLY A 513 16.69 -20.89 -29.79
CA GLY A 513 16.84 -22.09 -30.61
C GLY A 513 15.90 -22.07 -31.81
N ALA A 514 15.49 -23.26 -32.27
CA ALA A 514 14.53 -23.37 -33.35
C ALA A 514 13.11 -23.35 -32.78
N GLY A 515 12.37 -22.28 -33.05
CA GLY A 515 11.02 -22.06 -32.54
C GLY A 515 10.99 -21.37 -31.16
N THR A 516 9.78 -21.12 -30.69
CA THR A 516 9.50 -20.37 -29.45
C THR A 516 8.63 -21.21 -28.53
N ASP A 517 8.95 -21.28 -27.25
CA ASP A 517 8.05 -21.74 -26.19
C ASP A 517 7.09 -20.59 -25.84
N ASP A 518 6.04 -20.46 -26.64
CA ASP A 518 5.07 -19.36 -26.51
C ASP A 518 4.26 -19.45 -25.22
N GLU A 519 4.06 -20.64 -24.66
CA GLU A 519 3.34 -20.80 -23.39
C GLU A 519 4.12 -20.16 -22.25
N THR A 520 5.42 -20.44 -22.16
CA THR A 520 6.30 -19.79 -21.18
C THR A 520 6.42 -18.30 -21.44
N LEU A 521 6.60 -17.89 -22.70
CA LEU A 521 6.71 -16.47 -23.05
C LEU A 521 5.43 -15.70 -22.68
N ILE A 522 4.25 -16.18 -23.06
CA ILE A 522 2.96 -15.55 -22.73
C ILE A 522 2.76 -15.52 -21.21
N ARG A 523 2.97 -16.64 -20.52
CA ARG A 523 2.78 -16.74 -19.07
C ARG A 523 3.62 -15.72 -18.31
N ILE A 524 4.91 -15.63 -18.60
CA ILE A 524 5.80 -14.67 -17.92
C ILE A 524 5.40 -13.25 -18.28
N MET A 525 5.12 -12.96 -19.56
CA MET A 525 4.76 -11.62 -20.00
C MET A 525 3.43 -11.14 -19.39
N VAL A 526 2.45 -12.02 -19.20
CA VAL A 526 1.17 -11.69 -18.53
C VAL A 526 1.37 -11.52 -17.02
N THR A 527 2.04 -12.47 -16.37
CA THR A 527 2.12 -12.52 -14.90
C THR A 527 3.09 -11.50 -14.33
N ARG A 528 4.09 -11.06 -15.11
CA ARG A 528 5.16 -10.16 -14.63
C ARG A 528 5.05 -8.72 -15.17
N SER A 529 4.19 -8.44 -16.17
CA SER A 529 4.10 -7.11 -16.79
C SER A 529 3.84 -5.97 -15.80
N GLU A 530 3.03 -6.23 -14.76
CA GLU A 530 2.67 -5.25 -13.72
C GLU A 530 3.41 -5.46 -12.39
N VAL A 531 4.40 -6.37 -12.35
CA VAL A 531 5.09 -6.75 -11.10
C VAL A 531 6.53 -6.25 -11.11
N ASP A 532 7.37 -6.77 -12.00
CA ASP A 532 8.82 -6.53 -12.02
C ASP A 532 9.45 -6.63 -13.41
N MET A 533 8.64 -6.48 -14.48
CA MET A 533 9.13 -6.55 -15.87
C MET A 533 10.34 -5.64 -16.14
N LEU A 534 10.40 -4.47 -15.49
CA LEU A 534 11.56 -3.56 -15.59
C LEU A 534 12.83 -4.16 -15.01
N ASP A 535 12.75 -4.89 -13.90
CA ASP A 535 13.91 -5.52 -13.28
C ASP A 535 14.30 -6.79 -14.03
N ILE A 536 13.31 -7.55 -14.53
CA ILE A 536 13.55 -8.70 -15.44
C ILE A 536 14.32 -8.23 -16.68
N ARG A 537 13.94 -7.11 -17.29
CA ARG A 537 14.63 -6.51 -18.44
C ARG A 537 16.09 -6.16 -18.15
N LYS A 538 16.35 -5.52 -17.00
CA LYS A 538 17.71 -5.20 -16.55
C LYS A 538 18.55 -6.45 -16.39
N GLU A 539 18.03 -7.48 -15.73
CA GLU A 539 18.72 -8.76 -15.55
C GLU A 539 18.94 -9.48 -16.88
N PHE A 540 17.94 -9.48 -17.77
CA PHE A 540 18.05 -10.05 -19.11
C PHE A 540 19.20 -9.42 -19.91
N ARG A 541 19.25 -8.08 -19.92
CA ARG A 541 20.34 -7.34 -20.59
C ARG A 541 21.69 -7.64 -19.97
N ARG A 542 21.76 -7.68 -18.64
CA ARG A 542 22.98 -8.01 -17.89
C ARG A 542 23.48 -9.43 -18.21
N MET A 543 22.58 -10.39 -18.37
CA MET A 543 22.91 -11.82 -18.56
C MET A 543 23.22 -12.18 -20.02
N PHE A 544 22.52 -11.59 -20.99
CA PHE A 544 22.55 -12.04 -22.38
C PHE A 544 23.08 -10.99 -23.38
N ALA A 545 23.50 -9.82 -22.89
CA ALA A 545 24.04 -8.73 -23.71
C ALA A 545 23.15 -8.27 -24.88
N THR A 546 21.84 -8.55 -24.79
CA THR A 546 20.80 -8.07 -25.70
C THR A 546 19.58 -7.65 -24.88
N SER A 547 18.74 -6.75 -25.39
CA SER A 547 17.51 -6.38 -24.69
C SER A 547 16.43 -7.44 -24.89
N LEU A 548 15.56 -7.60 -23.88
CA LEU A 548 14.39 -8.46 -24.00
C LEU A 548 13.50 -8.02 -25.18
N HIS A 549 13.36 -6.71 -25.38
CA HIS A 549 12.63 -6.11 -26.49
C HIS A 549 13.18 -6.54 -27.85
N ALA A 550 14.52 -6.52 -28.04
CA ALA A 550 15.15 -6.95 -29.28
C ALA A 550 14.97 -8.46 -29.53
N MET A 551 15.09 -9.27 -28.47
CA MET A 551 14.86 -10.71 -28.55
C MET A 551 13.43 -11.04 -29.00
N ILE A 552 12.42 -10.46 -28.33
CA ILE A 552 11.00 -10.63 -28.70
C ILE A 552 10.76 -10.21 -30.15
N LYS A 553 11.33 -9.07 -30.57
CA LYS A 553 11.14 -8.54 -31.94
C LYS A 553 11.68 -9.48 -33.01
N GLY A 554 12.77 -10.19 -32.71
CA GLY A 554 13.42 -11.15 -33.60
C GLY A 554 12.71 -12.51 -33.65
N ASP A 555 12.13 -12.96 -32.54
CA ASP A 555 11.61 -14.32 -32.41
C ASP A 555 10.10 -14.44 -32.67
N THR A 556 9.36 -13.32 -32.54
CA THR A 556 7.90 -13.30 -32.70
C THR A 556 7.45 -12.48 -33.92
N SER A 557 6.19 -12.63 -34.35
CA SER A 557 5.63 -11.90 -35.49
C SER A 557 4.15 -11.52 -35.29
N GLY A 558 3.58 -10.74 -36.22
CA GLY A 558 2.17 -10.34 -36.20
C GLY A 558 1.76 -9.51 -34.98
N ASP A 559 0.47 -9.54 -34.66
CA ASP A 559 -0.13 -8.82 -33.53
C ASP A 559 0.29 -9.39 -32.17
N TYR A 560 0.62 -10.69 -32.14
CA TYR A 560 1.30 -11.33 -31.02
C TYR A 560 2.60 -10.59 -30.64
N ARG A 561 3.49 -10.35 -31.61
CA ARG A 561 4.72 -9.56 -31.38
C ARG A 561 4.39 -8.15 -30.90
N LYS A 562 3.48 -7.45 -31.59
CA LYS A 562 3.16 -6.06 -31.24
C LYS A 562 2.71 -5.95 -29.78
N CYS A 563 1.87 -6.89 -29.34
CA CYS A 563 1.36 -6.93 -27.98
C CYS A 563 2.47 -7.21 -26.96
N LEU A 564 3.33 -8.19 -27.22
CA LEU A 564 4.49 -8.49 -26.37
C LEU A 564 5.45 -7.30 -26.23
N LEU A 565 5.73 -6.57 -27.31
CA LEU A 565 6.60 -5.38 -27.27
C LEU A 565 5.98 -4.24 -26.46
N LEU A 566 4.65 -4.06 -26.52
CA LEU A 566 3.93 -3.10 -25.69
C LEU A 566 4.01 -3.47 -24.20
N LEU A 567 3.85 -4.75 -23.86
CA LEU A 567 3.99 -5.24 -22.49
C LEU A 567 5.45 -5.15 -21.99
N CYS A 568 6.43 -5.36 -22.88
CA CYS A 568 7.84 -5.24 -22.55
C CYS A 568 8.20 -3.79 -22.17
N GLY A 569 7.61 -2.78 -22.81
CA GLY A 569 7.75 -1.38 -22.42
C GLY A 569 8.94 -0.62 -23.04
N GLY A 570 9.17 -0.77 -24.36
CA GLY A 570 10.21 -0.06 -25.12
C GLY A 570 11.61 -0.69 -25.04
N GLU A 571 12.56 -0.17 -25.81
CA GLU A 571 13.98 -0.57 -25.72
C GLU A 571 14.63 0.02 -24.46
N ASP A 572 15.43 -0.79 -23.76
CA ASP A 572 16.20 -0.42 -22.56
C ASP A 572 17.34 0.56 -22.85
#